data_AF-A0A0A1X823-F1
#
_entry.id   AF-A0A0A1X823-F1
#
_cell.length_a   1.000
_cell.length_b   1.000
_cell.length_c   1.000
_cell.angle_alpha   90.00
_cell.angle_beta   90.00
_cell.angle_gamma   90.00
#
_symmetry.space_group_name_H-M   'P 1'
#
loop_
_entity.id
_entity.type
_entity.pdbx_description
1 polymer ?
#
loop_
_entity_poly.entity_id
_entity_poly.type
_entity_poly.pdbx_seq_one_letter_code
_entity_poly.pdbx_strand_id
1 'polypeptide(L)'
;MALIAAFTKLTLQTSIRNISCTAISRIQVTPILCAEPLKKKKKLDPQIIKQREDRRKKKLEKQIRRLEKNARQLKPIEELEVPLTLLDEKDKRIRKLSPLSEENLEKRALLIKQWAKYKHQEKVSDFQTLDRLLQSQNRALDELRKESEELYQEAIQPDMTLLPITIKGPVATPPIKNYVSPDGDYIRENKKWD
;
A
#
# COMPACT_ATOMS: atom_id res chain seq x y z
N MET A 1 -25.26 -88.62 0.56
CA MET A 1 -25.98 -88.94 -0.70
C MET A 1 -27.46 -89.19 -0.37
N ALA A 2 -28.33 -88.17 -0.36
CA ALA A 2 -29.80 -88.40 -0.39
C ALA A 2 -30.68 -87.15 -0.56
N LEU A 3 -30.21 -85.90 -0.33
CA LEU A 3 -31.09 -84.72 -0.37
C LEU A 3 -30.74 -83.62 -1.38
N ILE A 4 -29.69 -83.82 -2.20
CA ILE A 4 -29.34 -82.88 -3.29
C ILE A 4 -30.06 -83.28 -4.60
N ALA A 5 -30.71 -84.46 -4.64
CA ALA A 5 -31.37 -85.00 -5.83
C ALA A 5 -32.68 -84.28 -6.23
N ALA A 6 -33.22 -83.40 -5.39
CA ALA A 6 -34.53 -82.78 -5.62
C ALA A 6 -34.52 -81.49 -6.45
N PHE A 7 -33.35 -80.88 -6.72
CA PHE A 7 -33.27 -79.59 -7.42
C PHE A 7 -32.62 -79.64 -8.81
N THR A 8 -32.33 -80.82 -9.35
CA THR A 8 -31.72 -80.98 -10.67
C THR A 8 -32.70 -80.79 -11.84
N LYS A 9 -33.96 -80.42 -11.58
CA LYS A 9 -35.01 -80.28 -12.62
C LYS A 9 -35.69 -78.91 -12.66
N LEU A 10 -34.99 -77.83 -12.32
CA LEU A 10 -35.43 -76.47 -12.66
C LEU A 10 -34.47 -75.84 -13.68
N THR A 11 -34.40 -76.48 -14.85
CA THR A 11 -33.90 -75.83 -16.06
C THR A 11 -34.95 -74.82 -16.53
N LEU A 12 -34.71 -73.52 -16.31
CA LEU A 12 -35.46 -72.47 -16.98
C LEU A 12 -35.01 -72.42 -18.44
N GLN A 13 -35.64 -73.29 -19.22
CA GLN A 13 -35.56 -73.40 -20.66
C GLN A 13 -36.16 -72.12 -21.26
N THR A 14 -35.32 -71.13 -21.57
CA THR A 14 -35.76 -69.93 -22.30
C THR A 14 -35.93 -70.28 -23.77
N SER A 15 -37.09 -70.86 -24.07
CA SER A 15 -37.64 -70.89 -25.44
C SER A 15 -37.84 -69.44 -25.89
N ILE A 16 -36.95 -68.94 -26.74
CA ILE A 16 -37.17 -67.67 -27.43
C ILE A 16 -38.14 -67.98 -28.58
N ARG A 17 -39.44 -67.86 -28.30
CA ARG A 17 -40.42 -67.66 -29.37
C ARG A 17 -40.36 -66.19 -29.77
N ASN A 18 -40.04 -65.95 -31.04
CA ASN A 18 -40.28 -64.69 -31.72
C ASN A 18 -41.76 -64.31 -31.57
N ILE A 19 -42.07 -63.02 -31.38
CA ILE A 19 -43.05 -62.25 -32.16
C ILE A 19 -43.22 -60.82 -31.59
N SER A 20 -43.20 -59.87 -32.52
CA SER A 20 -43.90 -58.56 -32.56
C SER A 20 -43.16 -57.27 -32.21
N CYS A 21 -43.45 -56.31 -33.09
CA CYS A 21 -42.98 -54.95 -33.17
C CYS A 21 -43.96 -54.02 -32.45
N THR A 22 -43.63 -53.50 -31.26
CA THR A 22 -44.09 -52.19 -30.76
C THR A 22 -43.20 -51.75 -29.58
N ALA A 23 -43.15 -50.45 -29.31
CA ALA A 23 -42.18 -49.75 -28.45
C ALA A 23 -42.00 -50.39 -27.05
N ILE A 24 -40.86 -51.03 -26.83
CA ILE A 24 -40.48 -51.58 -25.52
C ILE A 24 -39.77 -50.49 -24.72
N SER A 25 -40.50 -49.95 -23.74
CA SER A 25 -39.97 -49.11 -22.65
C SER A 25 -38.72 -49.76 -22.04
N ARG A 26 -37.58 -49.07 -22.09
CA ARG A 26 -36.32 -49.52 -21.50
C ARG A 26 -36.32 -49.29 -19.99
N ILE A 27 -37.10 -50.08 -19.26
CA ILE A 27 -37.01 -50.12 -17.80
C ILE A 27 -35.83 -51.02 -17.45
N GLN A 28 -34.69 -50.40 -17.13
CA GLN A 28 -33.55 -51.10 -16.54
C GLN A 28 -33.69 -51.06 -15.03
N VAL A 29 -33.98 -52.21 -14.42
CA VAL A 29 -33.97 -52.33 -12.96
C VAL A 29 -32.55 -52.68 -12.54
N THR A 30 -31.86 -51.73 -11.90
CA THR A 30 -30.56 -52.01 -11.28
C THR A 30 -30.74 -52.91 -10.07
N PRO A 31 -29.80 -53.83 -9.77
CA PRO A 31 -29.86 -54.66 -8.57
C PRO A 31 -29.89 -53.77 -7.32
N ILE A 32 -30.75 -54.08 -6.36
CA ILE A 32 -30.79 -53.41 -5.06
C ILE A 32 -29.49 -53.76 -4.33
N LEU A 33 -28.50 -52.87 -4.42
CA LEU A 33 -27.30 -52.95 -3.61
C LEU A 33 -27.69 -52.57 -2.19
N CYS A 34 -27.97 -53.56 -1.35
CA CYS A 34 -28.14 -53.40 0.09
C CYS A 34 -26.79 -52.95 0.71
N ALA A 35 -26.41 -51.69 0.48
CA ALA A 35 -25.22 -51.11 1.07
C ALA A 35 -25.33 -51.16 2.60
N GLU A 36 -24.29 -51.67 3.26
CA GLU A 36 -24.14 -51.58 4.72
C GLU A 36 -24.37 -50.12 5.15
N PRO A 37 -25.15 -49.84 6.21
CA PRO A 37 -25.36 -48.48 6.69
C PRO A 37 -24.01 -47.76 6.87
N LEU A 38 -23.91 -46.54 6.32
CA LEU A 38 -22.66 -45.80 6.21
C LEU A 38 -21.98 -45.70 7.58
N LYS A 39 -20.77 -46.26 7.71
CA LYS A 39 -20.01 -46.25 8.97
C LYS A 39 -19.88 -44.83 9.50
N LYS A 40 -20.32 -44.60 10.74
CA LYS A 40 -20.25 -43.29 11.40
C LYS A 40 -18.81 -42.77 11.35
N LYS A 41 -18.60 -41.58 10.79
CA LYS A 41 -17.28 -40.95 10.75
C LYS A 41 -16.75 -40.82 12.18
N LYS A 42 -15.61 -41.45 12.46
CA LYS A 42 -14.95 -41.37 13.76
C LYS A 42 -14.49 -39.93 13.99
N LYS A 43 -14.79 -39.39 15.17
CA LYS A 43 -14.26 -38.09 15.59
C LYS A 43 -12.74 -38.22 15.70
N LEU A 44 -12.01 -37.29 15.11
CA LEU A 44 -10.55 -37.26 15.20
C LEU A 44 -10.13 -37.04 16.65
N ASP A 45 -9.01 -37.64 17.02
CA ASP A 45 -8.45 -37.50 18.36
C ASP A 45 -8.21 -36.01 18.70
N PRO A 46 -8.53 -35.58 19.94
CA PRO A 46 -8.40 -34.19 20.33
C PRO A 46 -6.96 -33.67 20.17
N GLN A 47 -5.96 -34.53 20.35
CA GLN A 47 -4.56 -34.20 20.18
C GLN A 47 -4.19 -33.88 18.72
N ILE A 48 -4.79 -34.58 17.75
CA ILE A 48 -4.55 -34.34 16.32
C ILE A 48 -5.18 -33.01 15.90
N ILE A 49 -6.35 -32.66 16.46
CA ILE A 49 -7.01 -31.37 16.22
C ILE A 49 -6.16 -30.22 16.77
N LYS A 50 -5.71 -30.32 18.03
CA LYS A 50 -4.83 -29.31 18.65
C LYS A 50 -3.53 -29.11 17.87
N GLN A 51 -2.89 -30.20 17.41
CA GLN A 51 -1.69 -30.10 16.57
C GLN A 51 -1.96 -29.41 15.23
N ARG A 52 -3.12 -29.65 14.60
CA ARG A 52 -3.50 -28.96 13.35
C ARG A 52 -3.72 -27.47 13.59
N GLU A 53 -4.37 -27.11 14.69
CA GLU A 53 -4.58 -25.72 15.09
C GLU A 53 -3.27 -24.99 15.40
N ASP A 54 -2.37 -25.61 16.18
CA ASP A 54 -1.06 -25.04 16.51
C ASP A 54 -0.20 -24.86 15.27
N ARG A 55 -0.27 -25.78 14.30
CA ARG A 55 0.38 -25.63 12.98
C ARG A 55 -0.21 -24.47 12.19
N ARG A 56 -1.54 -24.25 12.23
CA ARG A 56 -2.19 -23.10 11.57
C ARG A 56 -1.80 -21.79 12.24
N LYS A 57 -1.82 -21.72 13.57
CA LYS A 57 -1.38 -20.54 14.35
C LYS A 57 0.05 -20.15 14.02
N LYS A 58 0.98 -21.10 14.05
CA LYS A 58 2.40 -20.86 13.69
C LYS A 58 2.59 -20.39 12.25
N LYS A 59 1.75 -20.84 11.30
CA LYS A 59 1.80 -20.36 9.91
C LYS A 59 1.31 -18.93 9.80
N LEU A 60 0.19 -18.61 10.44
CA LEU A 60 -0.37 -17.26 10.48
C LEU A 60 0.60 -16.28 11.15
N GLU A 61 1.18 -16.66 12.29
CA GLU A 61 2.17 -15.84 12.99
C GLU A 61 3.40 -15.53 12.11
N LYS A 62 3.91 -16.53 11.38
CA LYS A 62 5.01 -16.31 10.44
C LYS A 62 4.62 -15.39 9.28
N GLN A 63 3.39 -15.52 8.77
CA GLN A 63 2.87 -14.64 7.71
C GLN A 63 2.73 -13.20 8.21
N ILE A 64 2.17 -13.02 9.41
CA ILE A 64 2.06 -11.71 10.08
C ILE A 64 3.45 -11.08 10.24
N ARG A 65 4.43 -11.82 10.78
CA ARG A 65 5.81 -11.31 10.92
C ARG A 65 6.46 -10.91 9.59
N ARG A 66 6.14 -11.59 8.48
CA ARG A 66 6.63 -11.23 7.14
C ARG A 66 5.95 -9.95 6.61
N LEU A 67 4.64 -9.84 6.78
CA LEU A 67 3.87 -8.67 6.37
C LEU A 67 4.27 -7.44 7.20
N GLU A 68 4.46 -7.58 8.50
CA GLU A 68 4.96 -6.51 9.37
C GLU A 68 6.35 -6.02 8.97
N LYS A 69 7.23 -6.94 8.55
CA LYS A 69 8.57 -6.56 8.07
C LYS A 69 8.50 -5.79 6.75
N ASN A 70 7.63 -6.20 5.81
CA ASN A 70 7.43 -5.49 4.54
C ASN A 70 6.77 -4.11 4.77
N ALA A 71 5.70 -4.03 5.58
CA ALA A 71 5.00 -2.78 5.86
C ALA A 71 5.88 -1.67 6.46
N ARG A 72 7.00 -2.04 7.10
CA ARG A 72 7.99 -1.10 7.65
C ARG A 72 9.04 -0.66 6.64
N GLN A 73 9.14 -1.29 5.48
CA GLN A 73 10.06 -0.88 4.42
C GLN A 73 9.50 0.38 3.78
N LEU A 74 10.27 1.47 3.87
CA LEU A 74 9.93 2.72 3.23
C LEU A 74 10.12 2.58 1.72
N LYS A 75 9.27 3.25 0.95
CA LYS A 75 9.43 3.34 -0.49
C LYS A 75 10.74 4.08 -0.80
N PRO A 76 11.55 3.60 -1.76
CA PRO A 76 12.77 4.30 -2.15
C PRO A 76 12.44 5.66 -2.77
N ILE A 77 13.33 6.64 -2.56
CA ILE A 77 13.18 8.01 -3.09
C ILE A 77 14.02 8.11 -4.36
N GLU A 78 13.35 8.02 -5.51
CA GLU A 78 14.01 7.99 -6.82
C GLU A 78 14.86 9.24 -7.10
N GLU A 79 14.45 10.41 -6.61
CA GLU A 79 15.19 11.68 -6.82
C GLU A 79 16.55 11.74 -6.11
N LEU A 80 16.73 10.96 -5.05
CA LEU A 80 18.00 10.91 -4.31
C LEU A 80 19.02 9.98 -4.96
N GLU A 81 18.57 9.00 -5.75
CA GLU A 81 19.42 8.01 -6.38
C GLU A 81 19.74 8.41 -7.82
N VAL A 82 21.01 8.27 -8.22
CA VAL A 82 21.40 8.52 -9.61
C VAL A 82 20.96 7.34 -10.48
N PRO A 83 20.17 7.55 -11.55
CA PRO A 83 19.78 6.47 -12.46
C PRO A 83 21.00 5.76 -13.06
N LEU A 84 20.96 4.43 -13.07
CA LEU A 84 22.06 3.59 -13.59
C LEU A 84 22.38 3.89 -15.07
N THR A 85 21.38 4.25 -15.86
CA THR A 85 21.55 4.64 -17.27
C THR A 85 22.48 5.85 -17.45
N LEU A 86 22.50 6.79 -16.50
CA LEU A 86 23.40 7.94 -16.55
C LEU A 86 24.84 7.57 -16.19
N LEU A 87 25.04 6.53 -15.37
CA LEU A 87 26.36 6.02 -15.04
C LEU A 87 26.96 5.28 -16.24
N ASP A 88 26.17 4.45 -16.94
CA ASP A 88 26.60 3.70 -18.11
C ASP A 88 26.92 4.61 -19.31
N GLU A 89 26.11 5.66 -19.50
CA GLU A 89 26.27 6.62 -20.61
C GLU A 89 27.18 7.82 -20.26
N LYS A 90 27.81 7.79 -19.08
CA LYS A 90 28.61 8.90 -18.55
C LYS A 90 29.62 9.41 -19.58
N ASP A 91 30.42 8.52 -20.16
CA ASP A 91 31.49 8.91 -21.10
C ASP A 91 30.95 9.55 -22.39
N LYS A 92 29.73 9.19 -22.81
CA LYS A 92 29.07 9.75 -23.99
C LYS A 92 28.43 11.12 -23.69
N ARG A 93 27.94 11.31 -22.46
CA ARG A 93 27.19 12.50 -22.04
C ARG A 93 28.05 13.59 -21.37
N ILE A 94 29.27 13.26 -20.93
CA ILE A 94 30.19 14.24 -20.32
C ILE A 94 30.54 15.33 -21.34
N ARG A 95 30.30 16.58 -20.95
CA ARG A 95 30.79 17.76 -21.67
C ARG A 95 32.21 18.08 -21.20
N LYS A 96 33.17 18.07 -22.12
CA LYS A 96 34.55 18.53 -21.86
C LYS A 96 34.55 20.06 -21.77
N LEU A 97 34.69 20.60 -20.56
CA LEU A 97 34.74 22.05 -20.33
C LEU A 97 36.19 22.54 -20.37
N SER A 98 36.42 23.72 -20.94
CA SER A 98 37.70 24.40 -20.84
C SER A 98 37.96 24.86 -19.39
N PRO A 99 39.23 24.88 -18.94
CA PRO A 99 39.56 25.45 -17.64
C PRO A 99 39.12 26.92 -17.58
N LEU A 100 38.66 27.37 -16.41
CA LEU A 100 38.31 28.77 -16.23
C LEU A 100 39.56 29.63 -16.17
N SER A 101 39.50 30.81 -16.80
CA SER A 101 40.49 31.88 -16.58
C SER A 101 40.53 32.29 -15.11
N GLU A 102 41.71 32.66 -14.61
CA GLU A 102 41.96 33.10 -13.24
C GLU A 102 41.05 34.27 -12.85
N GLU A 103 40.87 35.25 -13.74
CA GLU A 103 39.96 36.38 -13.53
C GLU A 103 38.51 35.94 -13.23
N ASN A 104 38.04 34.87 -13.90
CA ASN A 104 36.69 34.37 -13.71
C ASN A 104 36.55 33.62 -12.38
N LEU A 105 37.62 32.97 -11.92
CA LEU A 105 37.66 32.33 -10.60
C LEU A 105 37.63 33.37 -9.49
N GLU A 106 38.41 34.44 -9.61
CA GLU A 106 38.42 35.55 -8.66
C GLU A 106 37.06 36.25 -8.60
N LYS A 107 36.46 36.56 -9.76
CA LYS A 107 35.11 37.14 -9.84
C LYS A 107 34.08 36.27 -9.12
N ARG A 108 34.12 34.94 -9.31
CA ARG A 108 33.24 34.00 -8.60
C ARG A 108 33.48 34.01 -7.09
N ALA A 109 34.73 34.01 -6.65
CA ALA A 109 35.06 34.04 -5.22
C ALA A 109 34.55 35.33 -4.56
N LEU A 110 34.72 36.48 -5.22
CA LEU A 110 34.19 37.77 -4.76
C LEU A 110 32.66 37.76 -4.68
N LEU A 111 31.98 37.24 -5.71
CA LEU A 111 30.52 37.12 -5.72
C LEU A 111 30.01 36.22 -4.58
N ILE A 112 30.66 35.08 -4.33
CA ILE A 112 30.28 34.18 -3.23
C ILE A 112 30.45 34.88 -1.88
N LYS A 113 31.54 35.64 -1.68
CA LYS A 113 31.76 36.42 -0.46
C LYS A 113 30.69 37.49 -0.25
N GLN A 114 30.33 38.21 -1.32
CA GLN A 114 29.26 39.22 -1.28
C GLN A 114 27.90 38.57 -0.99
N TRP A 115 27.59 37.45 -1.64
CA TRP A 115 26.38 36.69 -1.42
C TRP A 115 26.26 36.17 0.01
N ALA A 116 27.35 35.63 0.57
CA ALA A 116 27.39 35.17 1.95
C ALA A 116 27.12 36.32 2.94
N LYS A 117 27.72 37.50 2.71
CA LYS A 117 27.45 38.71 3.51
C LYS A 117 25.99 39.14 3.40
N TYR A 118 25.42 39.14 2.20
CA TYR A 118 24.02 39.50 1.97
C TYR A 118 23.05 38.55 2.69
N LYS A 119 23.20 37.23 2.50
CA LYS A 119 22.36 36.23 3.16
C LYS A 119 22.49 36.26 4.69
N HIS A 120 23.68 36.58 5.20
CA HIS A 120 23.86 36.79 6.63
C HIS A 120 23.06 38.00 7.13
N GLN A 121 23.12 39.13 6.45
CA GLN A 121 22.36 40.34 6.80
C GLN A 121 20.85 40.11 6.76
N GLU A 122 20.36 39.48 5.70
CA GLU A 122 18.95 39.06 5.57
C GLU A 122 18.53 38.19 6.76
N LYS A 123 19.32 37.17 7.09
CA LYS A 123 19.01 36.27 8.20
C LYS A 123 19.01 36.96 9.56
N VAL A 124 19.95 37.88 9.80
CA VAL A 124 19.98 38.69 11.02
C VAL A 124 18.74 39.59 11.11
N SER A 125 18.31 40.20 10.01
CA SER A 125 17.09 41.00 9.95
C SER A 125 15.84 40.16 10.25
N ASP A 126 15.76 38.94 9.73
CA ASP A 126 14.66 38.01 10.00
C ASP A 126 14.59 37.68 11.50
N PHE A 127 15.72 37.34 12.11
CA PHE A 127 15.78 37.04 13.54
C PHE A 127 15.36 38.22 14.39
N GLN A 128 15.85 39.43 14.09
CA GLN A 128 15.43 40.64 14.80
C GLN A 128 13.91 40.89 14.67
N THR A 129 13.32 40.57 13.52
CA THR A 129 11.88 40.72 13.31
C THR A 129 11.10 39.69 14.13
N LEU A 130 11.54 38.43 14.13
CA LEU A 130 10.93 37.38 14.96
C LEU A 130 11.05 37.70 16.46
N ASP A 131 12.20 38.17 16.92
CA ASP A 131 12.42 38.56 18.32
C ASP A 131 11.48 39.69 18.74
N ARG A 132 11.29 40.70 17.87
CA ARG A 132 10.34 41.80 18.13
C ARG A 132 8.90 41.29 18.20
N LEU A 133 8.51 40.41 17.27
CA LEU A 133 7.17 39.82 17.27
C LEU A 133 6.92 39.02 18.55
N LEU A 134 7.86 38.17 18.96
CA LEU A 134 7.77 37.37 20.18
C LEU A 134 7.71 38.25 21.43
N GLN A 135 8.56 39.28 21.52
CA GLN A 135 8.52 40.25 22.62
C GLN A 135 7.17 40.98 22.68
N SER A 136 6.62 41.39 21.53
CA SER A 136 5.32 42.05 21.48
C SER A 136 4.18 41.13 21.91
N GLN A 137 4.22 39.85 21.49
CA GLN A 137 3.26 38.83 21.90
C GLN A 137 3.31 38.60 23.41
N ASN A 138 4.51 38.42 23.98
CA ASN A 138 4.67 38.19 25.41
C ASN A 138 4.18 39.38 26.24
N ARG A 139 4.53 40.61 25.85
CA ARG A 139 4.05 41.83 26.52
C ARG A 139 2.52 41.92 26.48
N ALA A 140 1.91 41.64 25.33
CA ALA A 140 0.46 41.62 25.20
C ALA A 140 -0.19 40.57 26.11
N LEU A 141 0.41 39.38 26.24
CA LEU A 141 -0.08 38.35 27.17
C LEU A 141 0.10 38.73 28.64
N ASP A 142 1.22 39.37 29.01
CA ASP A 142 1.46 39.86 30.37
C ASP A 142 0.49 40.98 30.75
N GLU A 143 0.14 41.86 29.81
CA GLU A 143 -0.88 42.90 30.00
C GLU A 143 -2.28 42.28 30.10
N LEU A 144 -2.64 41.38 29.19
CA LEU A 144 -3.92 40.65 29.21
C LEU A 144 -4.14 39.94 30.55
N ARG A 145 -3.09 39.31 31.09
CA ARG A 145 -3.15 38.63 32.37
C ARG A 145 -3.45 39.56 33.55
N LYS A 146 -2.89 40.77 33.53
CA LYS A 146 -3.14 41.79 34.57
C LYS A 146 -4.57 42.31 34.51
N GLU A 147 -5.16 42.35 33.33
CA GLU A 147 -6.55 42.79 33.11
C GLU A 147 -7.57 41.70 33.40
N SER A 148 -7.34 40.47 32.90
CA SER A 148 -8.23 39.32 33.06
C SER A 148 -7.49 37.99 32.93
N GLU A 149 -7.47 37.20 34.01
CA GLU A 149 -6.87 35.86 34.00
C GLU A 149 -7.71 34.85 33.17
N GLU A 150 -9.03 35.02 33.09
CA GLU A 150 -9.92 34.14 32.32
C GLU A 150 -9.58 34.19 30.82
N LEU A 151 -9.44 35.40 30.26
CA LEU A 151 -9.08 35.60 28.85
C LEU A 151 -7.67 35.10 28.53
N TYR A 152 -6.73 35.26 29.48
CA TYR A 152 -5.39 34.72 29.34
C TYR A 152 -5.37 33.19 29.22
N GLN A 153 -6.19 32.49 30.03
CA GLN A 153 -6.30 31.04 29.98
C GLN A 153 -6.87 30.54 28.65
N GLU A 154 -7.84 31.27 28.08
CA GLU A 154 -8.41 30.98 26.77
C GLU A 154 -7.40 31.24 25.65
N ALA A 155 -6.70 32.38 25.66
CA ALA A 155 -5.77 32.78 24.61
C ALA A 155 -4.55 31.84 24.47
N ILE A 156 -4.15 31.16 25.54
CA ILE A 156 -3.03 30.20 25.53
C ILE A 156 -3.41 28.84 24.94
N GLN A 157 -4.70 28.52 24.89
CA GLN A 157 -5.12 27.21 24.38
C GLN A 157 -4.72 27.05 22.90
N PRO A 158 -4.15 25.90 22.52
CA PRO A 158 -3.84 25.64 21.13
C PRO A 158 -5.13 25.51 20.31
N ASP A 159 -5.22 26.29 19.23
CA ASP A 159 -6.35 26.19 18.31
C ASP A 159 -6.18 24.99 17.37
N MET A 160 -6.94 23.93 17.65
CA MET A 160 -6.94 22.71 16.83
C MET A 160 -7.60 22.90 15.46
N THR A 161 -8.37 23.98 15.25
CA THR A 161 -9.01 24.27 13.96
C THR A 161 -8.02 24.73 12.89
N LEU A 162 -6.83 25.18 13.30
CA LEU A 162 -5.77 25.56 12.38
C LEU A 162 -5.25 24.36 11.59
N LEU A 163 -5.34 23.12 12.10
CA LEU A 163 -4.80 21.95 11.41
C LEU A 163 -5.92 21.21 10.63
N PRO A 164 -5.73 20.89 9.34
CA PRO A 164 -4.53 21.03 8.50
C PRO A 164 -4.47 22.36 7.71
N ILE A 165 -3.35 23.09 7.83
CA ILE A 165 -3.07 24.29 7.02
C ILE A 165 -2.55 23.87 5.63
N THR A 166 -3.13 24.42 4.56
CA THR A 166 -2.59 24.31 3.19
C THR A 166 -2.27 25.70 2.65
N ILE A 167 -0.99 26.00 2.43
CA ILE A 167 -0.53 27.27 1.84
C ILE A 167 0.09 26.96 0.48
N LYS A 168 -0.33 27.69 -0.55
CA LYS A 168 0.31 27.68 -1.86
C LYS A 168 1.32 28.83 -1.92
N GLY A 169 2.54 28.54 -2.36
CA GLY A 169 3.58 29.56 -2.52
C GLY A 169 3.22 30.62 -3.57
N PRO A 170 3.93 31.75 -3.59
CA PRO A 170 3.75 32.77 -4.61
C PRO A 170 4.09 32.22 -5.99
N VAL A 171 3.31 32.62 -7.00
CA VAL A 171 3.55 32.30 -8.41
C VAL A 171 4.37 33.41 -9.08
N ALA A 172 5.17 33.06 -10.10
CA ALA A 172 5.98 34.03 -10.83
C ALA A 172 5.12 35.11 -11.54
N THR A 173 3.98 34.70 -12.09
CA THR A 173 2.98 35.58 -12.70
C THR A 173 1.59 35.28 -12.13
N PRO A 174 0.77 36.30 -11.85
CA PRO A 174 -0.58 36.10 -11.36
C PRO A 174 -1.47 35.44 -12.43
N PRO A 175 -2.54 34.73 -12.02
CA PRO A 175 -3.43 34.05 -12.96
C PRO A 175 -4.19 35.05 -13.84
N ILE A 176 -4.28 34.72 -15.13
CA ILE A 176 -5.05 35.50 -16.10
C ILE A 176 -6.54 35.18 -15.92
N LYS A 177 -7.38 36.23 -15.84
CA LYS A 177 -8.84 36.07 -15.71
C LYS A 177 -9.41 35.42 -16.98
N ASN A 178 -10.29 34.43 -16.81
CA ASN A 178 -10.99 33.72 -17.88
C ASN A 178 -10.06 33.03 -18.89
N TYR A 179 -8.87 32.63 -18.48
CA TYR A 179 -8.00 31.82 -19.32
C TYR A 179 -8.61 30.43 -19.52
N VAL A 180 -8.87 30.06 -20.76
CA VAL A 180 -9.32 28.72 -21.15
C VAL A 180 -8.08 27.89 -21.42
N SER A 181 -7.77 26.99 -20.48
CA SER A 181 -6.69 26.01 -20.66
C SER A 181 -7.04 25.04 -21.80
N PRO A 182 -6.07 24.60 -22.61
CA PRO A 182 -6.30 23.56 -23.61
C PRO A 182 -6.67 22.23 -22.94
N ASP A 183 -7.51 21.45 -23.62
CA ASP A 183 -7.93 20.12 -23.15
C ASP A 183 -6.77 19.11 -23.21
N GLY A 184 -6.70 18.24 -22.21
CA GLY A 184 -5.71 17.15 -22.15
C GLY A 184 -5.98 16.18 -21.01
N ASP A 185 -5.50 14.94 -21.17
CA ASP A 185 -5.66 13.87 -20.18
C ASP A 185 -4.42 13.78 -19.26
N TYR A 186 -4.67 13.62 -17.96
CA TYR A 186 -3.62 13.36 -16.98
C TYR A 186 -3.41 11.85 -16.80
N ILE A 187 -2.29 11.34 -17.28
CA ILE A 187 -1.86 9.95 -17.04
C ILE A 187 -0.99 9.91 -15.79
N ARG A 188 -1.38 9.08 -14.80
CA ARG A 188 -0.61 8.89 -13.56
C ARG A 188 0.45 7.81 -13.77
N GLU A 189 1.71 8.21 -13.94
CA GLU A 189 2.85 7.30 -14.19
C GLU A 189 3.64 6.92 -12.92
N ASN A 190 2.98 6.83 -11.76
CA ASN A 190 3.67 6.53 -10.51
C ASN A 190 4.05 5.05 -10.43
N LYS A 191 5.32 4.75 -10.13
CA LYS A 191 5.79 3.38 -9.88
C LYS A 191 5.08 2.78 -8.65
N LYS A 192 4.49 1.58 -8.82
CA LYS A 192 3.94 0.80 -7.72
C LYS A 192 5.06 -0.01 -7.08
N TRP A 193 5.16 0.08 -5.76
CA TRP A 193 6.10 -0.65 -4.92
C TRP A 193 5.25 -1.53 -3.99
N ASP A 194 5.12 -2.82 -4.32
CA ASP A 194 4.35 -3.84 -3.58
C ASP A 194 5.26 -4.78 -2.78
#